data_AF-A0A803SWN6-F1
#
_entry.id   AF-A0A803SWN6-F1
#
_cell.length_a   1.000
_cell.length_b   1.000
_cell.length_c   1.000
_cell.angle_alpha   90.00
_cell.angle_beta   90.00
_cell.angle_gamma   90.00
#
_symmetry.space_group_name_H-M   'P 1'
#
loop_
_entity.id
_entity.type
_entity.pdbx_description
1 polymer ?
#
loop_
_entity_poly.entity_id
_entity_poly.type
_entity_poly.pdbx_seq_one_letter_code
_entity_poly.pdbx_strand_id
1 'polypeptide(L)'
;MSEVHLAHIKYFGDKQFYSSLMKHKNQQTCFNTKPNTMDVEMFQLKSSDAFVMIAPNPTRRDQLQKIANKELEDLAKWKEQRRPGVLNLAPQKLGGKTSEAEVRRKQQLDHMQSKYRQKLKREEDERIRREAEEADILKMKAIQREKAYKLEEKQRQQEWQRRHMFDEDHFLRNAEFLNRMDSSPSDRRSYQTDYRSLESASWARNHTYRELQRQEENRKLQEMKEQQRRKAELLELKQRQEEKMRLRKHQNEQQRVNNAFLDRLQSNSQPGGIYQSGCLGNMGFTADSWEYDYFQ
;
A
#
# COMPACT_ATOMS: atom_id res chain seq x y z
N MET A 1 -3.19 10.26 56.72
CA MET A 1 -2.79 9.16 55.83
C MET A 1 -2.84 9.72 54.42
N SER A 2 -1.73 10.34 53.97
CA SER A 2 -0.66 9.70 53.17
C SER A 2 -1.26 9.24 51.83
N GLU A 3 -0.92 9.79 50.66
CA GLU A 3 0.41 9.74 50.07
C GLU A 3 0.50 10.61 48.79
N VAL A 4 1.64 11.30 48.66
CA VAL A 4 2.58 11.26 47.53
C VAL A 4 2.21 11.95 46.20
N HIS A 5 2.94 13.04 45.95
CA HIS A 5 3.58 13.47 44.69
C HIS A 5 3.34 12.67 43.41
N LEU A 6 3.04 13.36 42.30
CA LEU A 6 3.98 13.44 41.17
C LEU A 6 3.59 14.56 40.19
N ALA A 7 4.59 15.38 39.85
CA ALA A 7 4.51 16.48 38.90
C ALA A 7 4.39 15.97 37.45
N HIS A 8 3.43 16.50 36.70
CA HIS A 8 3.32 16.35 35.26
C HIS A 8 3.84 17.62 34.59
N ILE A 9 5.02 17.53 33.96
CA ILE A 9 5.59 18.58 33.11
C ILE A 9 4.87 18.52 31.75
N LYS A 10 4.05 19.53 31.45
CA LYS A 10 3.52 19.78 30.10
C LYS A 10 4.45 20.77 29.39
N TYR A 11 5.09 20.32 28.31
CA TYR A 11 5.73 21.19 27.34
C TYR A 11 4.65 21.78 26.40
N PHE A 12 4.45 23.09 26.51
CA PHE A 12 3.85 24.00 25.52
C PHE A 12 4.82 25.20 25.52
N GLY A 13 5.43 25.68 24.44
CA GLY A 13 5.02 25.65 23.05
C GLY A 13 4.65 27.07 22.64
N ASP A 14 5.60 28.02 22.61
CA ASP A 14 5.37 29.37 22.08
C ASP A 14 6.55 29.85 21.23
N LYS A 15 6.43 29.58 19.92
CA LYS A 15 7.01 30.39 18.86
C LYS A 15 5.97 31.45 18.48
N GLN A 16 6.17 32.70 18.86
CA GLN A 16 5.79 33.91 18.12
C GLN A 16 6.14 35.09 19.02
N PHE A 17 7.19 35.86 18.74
CA PHE A 17 7.24 37.30 19.04
C PHE A 17 8.50 37.90 18.41
N TYR A 18 8.52 37.95 17.07
CA TYR A 18 9.38 38.85 16.32
C TYR A 18 8.48 39.80 15.52
N SER A 19 8.09 40.90 16.14
CA SER A 19 7.74 42.17 15.48
C SER A 19 7.59 43.21 16.59
N SER A 20 8.54 44.12 16.75
CA SER A 20 8.60 45.39 16.03
C SER A 20 8.01 46.52 16.87
N LEU A 21 8.65 47.69 16.77
CA LEU A 21 8.31 49.00 17.34
C LEU A 21 8.51 49.17 18.85
N MET A 22 9.06 50.26 19.36
CA MET A 22 9.78 51.43 18.84
C MET A 22 10.07 52.30 20.08
N LYS A 23 11.19 53.01 20.07
CA LYS A 23 11.37 54.38 20.60
C LYS A 23 10.98 54.65 22.07
N HIS A 24 11.97 55.03 22.89
CA HIS A 24 12.15 56.43 23.30
C HIS A 24 13.52 56.64 24.01
N LYS A 25 14.36 57.48 23.39
CA LYS A 25 15.35 58.44 23.95
C LYS A 25 15.17 58.69 25.46
N ASN A 26 16.19 58.87 26.32
CA ASN A 26 17.22 59.93 26.29
C ASN A 26 18.07 59.84 27.59
N GLN A 27 19.37 60.13 27.47
CA GLN A 27 20.22 60.84 28.45
C GLN A 27 20.39 60.27 29.87
N GLN A 28 21.58 59.76 30.18
CA GLN A 28 22.51 60.49 31.05
C GLN A 28 23.94 59.92 31.06
N THR A 29 24.87 60.88 30.94
CA THR A 29 26.25 60.92 31.48
C THR A 29 27.32 59.97 30.91
N CYS A 30 28.08 60.54 29.98
CA CYS A 30 29.52 60.33 29.86
C CYS A 30 30.22 61.13 30.97
N PHE A 31 31.05 60.52 31.81
CA PHE A 31 32.21 61.17 32.42
C PHE A 31 33.29 60.16 32.81
N ASN A 32 34.43 60.29 32.11
CA ASN A 32 35.80 60.14 32.60
C ASN A 32 36.22 58.84 33.31
N THR A 33 36.78 57.92 32.52
CA THR A 33 38.08 57.32 32.89
C THR A 33 39.13 57.87 31.95
N LYS A 34 40.05 58.66 32.53
CA LYS A 34 41.17 59.30 31.84
C LYS A 34 42.01 58.25 31.10
N PRO A 35 42.57 58.58 29.93
CA PRO A 35 43.51 57.71 29.24
C PRO A 35 44.80 57.65 30.07
N ASN A 36 45.18 56.44 30.49
CA ASN A 36 46.56 56.24 30.92
C ASN A 36 47.45 56.34 29.68
N THR A 37 48.29 57.36 29.74
CA THR A 37 49.42 57.72 28.91
C THR A 37 50.34 56.51 28.62
N MET A 38 51.02 56.57 27.47
CA MET A 38 51.99 55.61 26.90
C MET A 38 51.27 54.46 26.16
N ASP A 39 51.16 54.38 24.83
CA ASP A 39 52.10 54.73 23.76
C ASP A 39 51.32 55.16 22.50
N VAL A 40 51.52 56.40 22.05
CA VAL A 40 51.17 56.81 20.68
C VAL A 40 52.36 56.42 19.81
N GLU A 41 52.44 55.15 19.41
CA GLU A 41 53.32 54.79 18.30
C GLU A 41 52.69 55.30 17.01
N MET A 42 53.31 56.33 16.42
CA MET A 42 53.02 56.80 15.07
C MET A 42 53.00 55.61 14.10
N PHE A 43 51.83 55.26 13.60
CA PHE A 43 51.73 54.36 12.46
C PHE A 43 52.36 55.08 11.24
N GLN A 44 53.56 54.68 10.84
CA GLN A 44 54.10 55.04 9.53
C GLN A 44 53.27 54.33 8.46
N LEU A 45 52.21 54.99 7.97
CA LEU A 45 51.50 54.56 6.78
C LEU A 45 52.44 54.74 5.58
N LYS A 46 52.95 53.63 5.03
CA LYS A 46 53.58 53.64 3.71
C LYS A 46 52.49 53.36 2.67
N SER A 47 52.19 54.37 1.86
CA SER A 47 51.25 54.26 0.74
C SER A 47 52.02 53.94 -0.54
N SER A 48 51.68 52.83 -1.19
CA SER A 48 51.98 52.58 -2.60
C SER A 48 50.67 52.71 -3.37
N ASP A 49 50.67 53.46 -4.48
CA ASP A 49 49.56 54.15 -5.17
C ASP A 49 48.15 53.52 -5.24
N ALA A 50 47.94 52.24 -4.89
CA ALA A 50 46.63 51.57 -4.90
C ALA A 50 46.18 50.92 -3.56
N PHE A 51 47.02 50.81 -2.51
CA PHE A 51 46.61 50.28 -1.21
C PHE A 51 47.43 50.82 -0.03
N VAL A 52 46.81 50.82 1.15
CA VAL A 52 47.45 51.24 2.41
C VAL A 52 47.92 50.00 3.17
N MET A 53 49.24 49.86 3.39
CA MET A 53 49.80 48.83 4.28
C MET A 53 49.85 49.36 5.71
N ILE A 54 49.08 48.74 6.61
CA ILE A 54 49.15 49.00 8.05
C ILE A 54 50.16 48.02 8.66
N ALA A 55 51.26 48.55 9.21
CA ALA A 55 52.27 47.73 9.87
C ALA A 55 51.69 47.10 11.16
N PRO A 56 52.01 45.83 11.47
CA PRO A 56 51.58 45.20 12.71
C PRO A 56 52.11 45.98 13.92
N ASN A 57 51.22 46.38 14.83
CA ASN A 57 51.64 47.02 16.08
C ASN A 57 52.46 46.01 16.92
N PRO A 58 53.73 46.31 17.22
CA PRO A 58 54.64 45.36 17.87
C PRO A 58 54.16 45.00 19.28
N THR A 59 53.70 45.98 20.06
CA THR A 59 53.18 45.78 21.42
C THR A 59 51.95 44.86 21.43
N ARG A 60 51.02 45.07 20.49
CA ARG A 60 49.83 44.21 20.34
C ARG A 60 50.22 42.80 19.90
N ARG A 61 51.23 42.67 19.04
CA ARG A 61 51.75 41.37 18.58
C ARG A 61 52.38 40.60 19.74
N ASP A 62 53.20 41.25 20.55
CA ASP A 62 53.86 40.62 21.70
C ASP A 62 52.85 40.22 22.78
N GLN A 63 51.81 41.03 23.01
CA GLN A 63 50.69 40.66 23.88
C GLN A 63 49.95 39.42 23.38
N LEU A 64 49.65 39.35 22.08
CA LEU A 64 49.02 38.17 21.46
C LEU A 64 49.90 36.92 21.58
N GLN A 65 51.22 37.06 21.39
CA GLN A 65 52.15 35.95 21.56
C GLN A 65 52.20 35.46 23.01
N LYS A 66 52.21 36.38 24.00
CA LYS A 66 52.15 36.02 25.42
C LYS A 66 50.88 35.28 25.78
N ILE A 67 49.73 35.73 25.26
CA ILE A 67 48.44 35.05 25.48
C ILE A 67 48.46 33.66 24.83
N ALA A 68 48.89 33.56 23.57
CA ALA A 68 48.96 32.29 22.85
C ALA A 68 49.85 31.26 23.57
N ASN A 69 51.02 31.69 24.05
CA ASN A 69 51.93 30.82 24.80
C ASN A 69 51.31 30.36 26.12
N LYS A 70 50.65 31.27 26.84
CA LYS A 70 49.95 30.94 28.09
C LYS A 70 48.81 29.94 27.87
N GLU A 71 48.01 30.13 26.82
CA GLU A 71 46.93 29.21 26.47
C GLU A 71 47.44 27.81 26.11
N LEU A 72 48.59 27.71 25.43
CA LEU A 72 49.24 26.43 25.16
C LEU A 72 49.68 25.72 26.44
N GLU A 73 50.27 26.44 27.38
CA GLU A 73 50.66 25.91 28.70
C GLU A 73 49.44 25.44 29.52
N ASP A 74 48.37 26.24 29.53
CA ASP A 74 47.13 25.91 30.24
C ASP A 74 46.46 24.66 29.64
N LEU A 75 46.49 24.52 28.31
CA LEU A 75 45.99 23.34 27.60
C LEU A 75 46.83 22.09 27.90
N ALA A 76 48.16 22.22 27.98
CA ALA A 76 49.05 21.12 28.35
C ALA A 76 48.74 20.63 29.77
N LYS A 77 48.61 21.55 30.74
CA LYS A 77 48.24 21.23 32.13
C LYS A 77 46.86 20.58 32.21
N TRP A 78 45.87 21.07 31.45
CA TRP A 78 44.54 20.47 31.40
C TRP A 78 44.56 19.03 30.86
N LYS A 79 45.37 18.78 29.83
CA LYS A 79 45.55 17.42 29.27
C LYS A 79 46.24 16.50 30.26
N GLU A 80 47.24 16.97 30.98
CA GLU A 80 47.93 16.17 32.01
C GLU A 80 47.01 15.86 33.19
N GLN A 81 46.27 16.84 33.70
CA GLN A 81 45.30 16.66 34.78
C GLN A 81 44.18 15.67 34.40
N ARG A 82 43.80 15.64 33.12
CA ARG A 82 42.75 14.75 32.62
C ARG A 82 43.27 13.49 31.96
N ARG A 83 44.57 13.27 31.93
CA ARG A 83 45.16 12.08 31.35
C ARG A 83 44.64 10.88 32.13
N PRO A 84 43.87 9.98 31.51
CA PRO A 84 43.48 8.74 32.18
C PRO A 84 44.76 8.00 32.58
N GLY A 85 44.81 7.52 33.82
CA GLY A 85 45.95 6.75 34.31
C GLY A 85 46.23 5.55 33.41
N VAL A 86 47.49 5.09 33.39
CA VAL A 86 47.88 3.89 32.65
C VAL A 86 47.07 2.72 33.19
N LEU A 87 46.18 2.17 32.36
CA LEU A 87 45.33 1.04 32.71
C LEU A 87 46.19 -0.24 32.71
N ASN A 88 46.70 -0.61 33.88
CA ASN A 88 47.49 -1.84 34.09
C ASN A 88 46.60 -3.05 34.47
N LEU A 89 45.37 -3.12 33.95
CA LEU A 89 44.48 -4.26 34.17
C LEU A 89 44.64 -5.27 33.03
N ALA A 90 44.79 -6.54 33.37
CA ALA A 90 44.69 -7.61 32.39
C ALA A 90 43.28 -7.57 31.77
N PRO A 91 43.14 -7.69 30.43
CA PRO A 91 41.84 -7.65 29.77
C PRO A 91 40.90 -8.69 30.39
N GLN A 92 39.79 -8.23 30.95
CA GLN A 92 38.75 -9.12 31.47
C GLN A 92 38.13 -9.87 30.28
N LYS A 93 38.19 -11.20 30.29
CA LYS A 93 37.47 -12.02 29.31
C LYS A 93 35.97 -11.85 29.52
N LEU A 94 35.39 -10.87 28.84
CA LEU A 94 33.96 -10.66 28.72
C LEU A 94 33.40 -11.64 27.68
N GLY A 95 32.70 -12.68 28.13
CA GLY A 95 32.07 -13.67 27.25
C GLY A 95 31.18 -14.65 28.04
N GLY A 96 30.11 -15.13 27.39
CA GLY A 96 29.17 -16.10 27.96
C GLY A 96 29.81 -17.46 28.22
N LYS A 97 29.18 -18.27 29.09
CA LYS A 97 29.67 -19.61 29.51
C LYS A 97 29.63 -20.66 28.38
N THR A 98 28.94 -20.37 27.29
CA THR A 98 28.74 -21.31 26.18
C THR A 98 29.88 -21.25 25.20
N SER A 99 30.38 -22.42 24.81
CA SER A 99 31.37 -22.54 23.75
C SER A 99 30.80 -22.07 22.42
N GLU A 100 31.63 -21.47 21.58
CA GLU A 100 31.23 -21.00 20.24
C GLU A 100 30.61 -22.12 19.40
N ALA A 101 31.15 -23.34 19.49
CA ALA A 101 30.64 -24.50 18.76
C ALA A 101 29.21 -24.86 19.16
N GLU A 102 28.86 -24.68 20.44
CA GLU A 102 27.52 -24.93 20.96
C GLU A 102 26.52 -23.89 20.44
N VAL A 103 26.92 -22.62 20.44
CA VAL A 103 26.11 -21.53 19.89
C VAL A 103 25.84 -21.75 18.40
N ARG A 104 26.86 -22.13 17.63
CA ARG A 104 26.70 -22.43 16.18
C ARG A 104 25.76 -23.60 15.93
N ARG A 105 25.89 -24.69 16.70
CA ARG A 105 24.98 -25.85 16.59
C ARG A 105 23.54 -25.45 16.90
N LYS A 106 23.33 -24.69 17.97
CA LYS A 106 22.01 -24.21 18.35
C LYS A 106 21.39 -23.32 17.28
N GLN A 107 22.17 -22.38 16.73
CA GLN A 107 21.72 -21.51 15.64
C GLN A 107 21.30 -22.31 14.39
N GLN A 108 22.04 -23.36 14.04
CA GLN A 108 21.67 -24.26 12.95
C GLN A 108 20.35 -24.98 13.21
N LEU A 109 20.15 -25.52 14.43
CA LEU A 109 18.91 -26.20 14.81
C LEU A 109 17.71 -25.24 14.81
N ASP A 110 17.87 -24.05 15.39
CA ASP A 110 16.82 -23.04 15.46
C ASP A 110 16.39 -22.58 14.06
N HIS A 111 17.36 -22.41 13.14
CA HIS A 111 17.08 -22.10 11.74
C HIS A 111 16.24 -23.18 11.06
N MET A 112 16.61 -24.45 11.27
CA MET A 112 15.87 -25.59 10.72
C MET A 112 14.44 -25.70 11.28
N GLN A 113 14.27 -25.52 12.59
CA GLN A 113 12.95 -25.53 13.22
C GLN A 113 12.07 -24.37 12.76
N SER A 114 12.65 -23.17 12.64
CA SER A 114 11.95 -21.98 12.17
C SER A 114 11.41 -22.17 10.74
N LYS A 115 12.24 -22.71 9.84
CA LYS A 115 11.80 -23.07 8.47
C LYS A 115 10.62 -24.02 8.48
N TYR A 116 10.64 -25.04 9.34
CA TYR A 116 9.57 -26.03 9.42
C TYR A 116 8.26 -25.41 9.94
N ARG A 117 8.32 -24.62 11.02
CA ARG A 117 7.15 -23.90 11.54
C ARG A 117 6.55 -22.96 10.50
N GLN A 118 7.37 -22.28 9.73
CA GLN A 118 6.91 -21.39 8.66
C GLN A 118 6.25 -22.16 7.51
N LYS A 119 6.69 -23.40 7.23
CA LYS A 119 6.05 -24.26 6.23
C LYS A 119 4.65 -24.68 6.70
N LEU A 120 4.52 -25.13 7.94
CA LEU A 120 3.23 -25.52 8.52
C LEU A 120 2.24 -24.37 8.51
N LYS A 121 2.66 -23.17 8.93
CA LYS A 121 1.78 -22.00 8.91
C LYS A 121 1.27 -21.67 7.50
N ARG A 122 2.15 -21.74 6.49
CA ARG A 122 1.74 -21.52 5.09
C ARG A 122 0.71 -22.55 4.63
N GLU A 123 0.91 -23.82 4.97
CA GLU A 123 0.00 -24.89 4.59
C GLU A 123 -1.36 -24.76 5.29
N GLU A 124 -1.39 -24.36 6.57
CA GLU A 124 -2.62 -24.07 7.30
C GLU A 124 -3.38 -22.89 6.69
N ASP A 125 -2.68 -21.80 6.38
CA ASP A 125 -3.28 -20.62 5.73
C ASP A 125 -3.87 -20.99 4.36
N GLU A 126 -3.17 -21.81 3.57
CA GLU A 126 -3.67 -22.32 2.29
C GLU A 126 -4.89 -23.23 2.46
N ARG A 127 -4.91 -24.09 3.49
CA ARG A 127 -6.05 -24.97 3.76
C ARG A 127 -7.28 -24.15 4.12
N ILE A 128 -7.13 -23.18 5.02
CA ILE A 128 -8.21 -22.26 5.41
C ILE A 128 -8.73 -21.49 4.19
N ARG A 129 -7.83 -21.03 3.30
CA ARG A 129 -8.23 -20.34 2.07
C ARG A 129 -9.06 -21.23 1.15
N ARG A 130 -8.64 -22.50 0.95
CA ARG A 130 -9.39 -23.48 0.15
C ARG A 130 -10.76 -23.77 0.74
N GLU A 131 -10.85 -24.00 2.05
CA GLU A 131 -12.13 -24.23 2.75
C GLU A 131 -13.09 -23.04 2.58
N ALA A 132 -12.58 -21.81 2.67
CA ALA A 132 -13.38 -20.60 2.46
C ALA A 132 -13.85 -20.47 1.00
N GLU A 133 -12.97 -20.72 0.03
CA GLU A 133 -13.30 -20.73 -1.40
C GLU A 133 -14.38 -21.79 -1.72
N GLU A 134 -14.26 -23.00 -1.16
CA GLU A 134 -15.25 -24.07 -1.31
C GLU A 134 -16.60 -23.70 -0.70
N ALA A 135 -16.62 -23.10 0.50
CA ALA A 135 -17.85 -22.65 1.15
C ALA A 135 -18.58 -21.60 0.30
N ASP A 136 -17.85 -20.68 -0.33
CA ASP A 136 -18.44 -19.67 -1.20
C ASP A 136 -18.96 -20.26 -2.52
N ILE A 137 -18.25 -21.24 -3.11
CA ILE A 137 -18.75 -22.00 -4.26
C ILE A 137 -20.05 -22.73 -3.91
N LEU A 138 -20.13 -23.36 -2.75
CA LEU A 138 -21.35 -24.04 -2.28
C LEU A 138 -22.51 -23.06 -2.12
N LYS A 139 -22.28 -21.87 -1.53
CA LYS A 139 -23.31 -20.81 -1.46
C LYS A 139 -23.78 -20.38 -2.84
N MET A 140 -22.85 -20.13 -3.77
CA MET A 140 -23.21 -19.73 -5.14
C MET A 140 -24.01 -20.82 -5.84
N LYS A 141 -23.63 -22.09 -5.69
CA LYS A 141 -24.38 -23.24 -6.22
C LYS A 141 -25.78 -23.33 -5.60
N ALA A 142 -25.93 -23.12 -4.29
CA ALA A 142 -27.22 -23.12 -3.62
C ALA A 142 -28.15 -22.01 -4.16
N ILE A 143 -27.61 -20.79 -4.33
CA ILE A 143 -28.35 -19.67 -4.92
C ILE A 143 -28.78 -19.99 -6.36
N GLN A 144 -27.92 -20.60 -7.17
CA GLN A 144 -28.27 -21.00 -8.53
C GLN A 144 -29.36 -22.08 -8.55
N ARG A 145 -29.29 -23.07 -7.66
CA ARG A 145 -30.33 -24.10 -7.50
C ARG A 145 -31.66 -23.49 -7.09
N GLU A 146 -31.68 -22.56 -6.14
CA GLU A 146 -32.90 -21.87 -5.72
C GLU A 146 -33.51 -21.05 -6.87
N LYS A 147 -32.67 -20.37 -7.66
CA LYS A 147 -33.12 -19.65 -8.86
C LYS A 147 -33.72 -20.61 -9.89
N ALA A 148 -33.10 -21.76 -10.11
CA ALA A 148 -33.62 -22.79 -11.01
C ALA A 148 -34.96 -23.33 -10.52
N TYR A 149 -35.08 -23.64 -9.23
CA TYR A 149 -36.32 -24.10 -8.61
C TYR A 149 -37.46 -23.07 -8.77
N LYS A 150 -37.19 -21.79 -8.46
CA LYS A 150 -38.17 -20.70 -8.64
C LYS A 150 -38.62 -20.55 -10.09
N LEU A 151 -37.70 -20.75 -11.04
CA LEU A 151 -38.01 -20.69 -12.47
C LEU A 151 -38.88 -21.88 -12.90
N GLU A 152 -38.54 -23.09 -12.47
CA GLU A 152 -39.29 -24.31 -12.74
C GLU A 152 -40.71 -24.24 -12.16
N GLU A 153 -40.85 -23.77 -10.92
CA GLU A 153 -42.16 -23.56 -10.27
C GLU A 153 -43.07 -22.66 -11.12
N LYS A 154 -42.53 -21.55 -11.61
CA LYS A 154 -43.26 -20.62 -12.47
C LYS A 154 -43.66 -21.27 -13.80
N GLN A 155 -42.76 -22.03 -14.42
CA GLN A 155 -43.08 -22.76 -15.65
C GLN A 155 -44.17 -23.80 -15.40
N ARG A 156 -44.11 -24.50 -14.27
CA ARG A 156 -45.11 -25.51 -13.90
C ARG A 156 -46.49 -24.89 -13.68
N GLN A 157 -46.57 -23.71 -13.07
CA GLN A 157 -47.81 -22.95 -12.94
C GLN A 157 -48.38 -22.52 -14.30
N GLN A 158 -47.52 -22.03 -15.20
CA GLN A 158 -47.95 -21.64 -16.56
C GLN A 158 -48.40 -22.84 -17.40
N GLU A 159 -47.69 -23.97 -17.30
CA GLU A 159 -48.06 -25.23 -17.93
C GLU A 159 -49.40 -25.73 -17.39
N TRP A 160 -49.60 -25.66 -16.08
CA TRP A 160 -50.86 -26.04 -15.43
C TRP A 160 -52.03 -25.20 -15.95
N GLN A 161 -51.87 -23.87 -16.03
CA GLN A 161 -52.89 -22.99 -16.61
C GLN A 161 -53.17 -23.32 -18.09
N ARG A 162 -52.11 -23.58 -18.87
CA ARG A 162 -52.26 -23.92 -20.29
C ARG A 162 -53.00 -25.23 -20.48
N ARG A 163 -52.68 -26.25 -19.66
CA ARG A 163 -53.35 -27.55 -19.66
C ARG A 163 -54.81 -27.41 -19.23
N HIS A 164 -55.07 -26.67 -18.17
CA HIS A 164 -56.45 -26.41 -17.71
C HIS A 164 -57.30 -25.78 -18.80
N MET A 165 -56.83 -24.69 -19.42
CA MET A 165 -57.54 -24.03 -20.53
C MET A 165 -57.72 -24.96 -21.73
N PHE A 166 -56.71 -25.78 -22.05
CA PHE A 166 -56.80 -26.75 -23.13
C PHE A 166 -57.80 -27.86 -22.83
N ASP A 167 -57.82 -28.36 -21.59
CA ASP A 167 -58.73 -29.42 -21.16
C ASP A 167 -60.19 -28.90 -21.14
N GLU A 168 -60.41 -27.65 -20.73
CA GLU A 168 -61.72 -26.99 -20.79
C GLU A 168 -62.19 -26.80 -22.24
N ASP A 169 -61.35 -26.26 -23.13
CA ASP A 169 -61.69 -26.09 -24.55
C ASP A 169 -61.92 -27.45 -25.23
N HIS A 170 -61.08 -28.43 -24.94
CA HIS A 170 -61.22 -29.79 -25.44
C HIS A 170 -62.53 -30.43 -24.95
N PHE A 171 -62.88 -30.25 -23.67
CA PHE A 171 -64.14 -30.73 -23.10
C PHE A 171 -65.35 -30.08 -23.78
N LEU A 172 -65.35 -28.75 -23.92
CA LEU A 172 -66.43 -28.02 -24.59
C LEU A 172 -66.56 -28.43 -26.04
N ARG A 173 -65.46 -28.51 -26.78
CA ARG A 173 -65.43 -28.92 -28.18
C ARG A 173 -65.91 -30.35 -28.38
N ASN A 174 -65.56 -31.25 -27.47
CA ASN A 174 -66.03 -32.64 -27.50
C ASN A 174 -67.53 -32.73 -27.18
N ALA A 175 -68.01 -31.97 -26.19
CA ALA A 175 -69.43 -31.88 -25.86
C ALA A 175 -70.26 -31.32 -27.03
N GLU A 176 -69.78 -30.25 -27.69
CA GLU A 176 -70.39 -29.74 -28.93
C GLU A 176 -70.46 -30.80 -30.03
N PHE A 177 -69.38 -31.55 -30.22
CA PHE A 177 -69.33 -32.62 -31.22
C PHE A 177 -70.35 -33.72 -30.91
N LEU A 178 -70.44 -34.17 -29.65
CA LEU A 178 -71.41 -35.18 -29.22
C LEU A 178 -72.85 -34.66 -29.37
N ASN A 179 -73.15 -33.44 -28.91
CA ASN A 179 -74.46 -32.81 -29.09
C ASN A 179 -74.86 -32.70 -30.57
N ARG A 180 -73.90 -32.47 -31.46
CA ARG A 180 -74.10 -32.44 -32.93
C ARG A 180 -74.32 -33.82 -33.55
N MET A 181 -73.87 -34.89 -32.89
CA MET A 181 -74.13 -36.28 -33.30
C MET A 181 -75.48 -36.77 -32.76
N ASP A 182 -75.81 -36.39 -31.52
CA ASP A 182 -77.09 -36.71 -30.87
C ASP A 182 -78.26 -35.93 -31.49
N SER A 183 -77.99 -34.73 -32.02
CA SER A 183 -78.91 -34.01 -32.91
C SER A 183 -78.91 -34.70 -34.28
N SER A 184 -79.97 -35.46 -34.59
CA SER A 184 -80.17 -36.19 -35.85
C SER A 184 -79.69 -35.42 -37.11
N PRO A 185 -79.14 -36.11 -38.13
CA PRO A 185 -78.56 -35.48 -39.31
C PRO A 185 -79.64 -34.96 -40.25
N SER A 186 -80.33 -33.88 -39.87
CA SER A 186 -81.17 -33.14 -40.79
C SER A 186 -80.31 -32.10 -41.52
N ASP A 187 -80.06 -32.43 -42.78
CA ASP A 187 -79.81 -31.49 -43.88
C ASP A 187 -78.45 -30.76 -43.89
N ARG A 188 -77.38 -31.47 -44.32
CA ARG A 188 -76.04 -30.88 -44.56
C ARG A 188 -75.67 -30.83 -46.04
N ARG A 189 -76.50 -30.21 -46.88
CA ARG A 189 -76.06 -29.93 -48.26
C ARG A 189 -76.66 -28.67 -48.85
N SER A 190 -76.19 -27.53 -48.36
CA SER A 190 -76.18 -26.29 -49.13
C SER A 190 -75.12 -25.37 -48.53
N TYR A 191 -74.60 -24.41 -49.29
CA TYR A 191 -73.59 -23.39 -48.89
C TYR A 191 -72.19 -23.92 -48.50
N GLN A 192 -71.34 -24.28 -49.47
CA GLN A 192 -69.91 -24.57 -49.18
C GLN A 192 -68.88 -23.85 -50.07
N THR A 193 -69.29 -22.94 -50.96
CA THR A 193 -68.36 -22.46 -52.00
C THR A 193 -67.79 -21.05 -51.78
N ASP A 194 -68.44 -20.15 -51.03
CA ASP A 194 -68.01 -18.73 -50.98
C ASP A 194 -67.31 -18.30 -49.67
N TYR A 195 -67.37 -19.10 -48.61
CA TYR A 195 -66.79 -18.73 -47.30
C TYR A 195 -65.26 -18.90 -47.21
N ARG A 196 -64.66 -19.74 -48.07
CA ARG A 196 -63.23 -20.09 -47.98
C ARG A 196 -62.26 -18.96 -48.35
N SER A 197 -62.67 -18.01 -49.19
CA SER A 197 -61.81 -16.92 -49.66
C SER A 197 -61.72 -15.77 -48.64
N LEU A 198 -62.83 -15.43 -47.97
CA LEU A 198 -62.85 -14.41 -46.91
C LEU A 198 -62.15 -14.87 -45.62
N GLU A 199 -62.28 -16.16 -45.26
CA GLU A 199 -61.55 -16.73 -44.12
C GLU A 199 -60.03 -16.64 -44.34
N SER A 200 -59.54 -16.92 -45.55
CA SER A 200 -58.09 -16.86 -45.87
C SER A 200 -57.47 -15.48 -45.62
N ALA A 201 -58.21 -14.39 -45.91
CA ALA A 201 -57.76 -13.02 -45.65
C ALA A 201 -57.83 -12.63 -44.16
N SER A 202 -58.73 -13.24 -43.38
CA SER A 202 -58.80 -13.05 -41.92
C SER A 202 -57.67 -13.79 -41.19
N TRP A 203 -57.34 -15.00 -41.63
CA TRP A 203 -56.18 -15.78 -41.15
C TRP A 203 -54.86 -15.07 -41.43
N ALA A 204 -54.66 -14.54 -42.65
CA ALA A 204 -53.46 -13.78 -42.99
C ALA A 204 -53.27 -12.55 -42.09
N ARG A 205 -54.34 -11.81 -41.79
CA ARG A 205 -54.31 -10.65 -40.87
C ARG A 205 -54.03 -11.05 -39.42
N ASN A 206 -54.56 -12.17 -38.95
CA ASN A 206 -54.24 -12.68 -37.61
C ASN A 206 -52.78 -13.13 -37.51
N HIS A 207 -52.25 -13.78 -38.56
CA HIS A 207 -50.86 -14.20 -38.61
C HIS A 207 -49.88 -13.02 -38.58
N THR A 208 -50.11 -11.97 -39.38
CA THR A 208 -49.24 -10.78 -39.38
C THR A 208 -49.28 -10.04 -38.05
N TYR A 209 -50.46 -9.97 -37.41
CA TYR A 209 -50.60 -9.41 -36.07
C TYR A 209 -49.79 -10.19 -35.02
N ARG A 210 -49.90 -11.54 -35.02
CA ARG A 210 -49.11 -12.39 -34.12
C ARG A 210 -47.61 -12.28 -34.40
N GLU A 211 -47.21 -12.10 -35.65
CA GLU A 211 -45.80 -11.90 -36.04
C GLU A 211 -45.24 -10.58 -35.50
N LEU A 212 -45.97 -9.47 -35.65
CA LEU A 212 -45.59 -8.17 -35.12
C LEU A 212 -45.46 -8.20 -33.60
N GLN A 213 -46.40 -8.87 -32.92
CA GLN A 213 -46.34 -9.05 -31.47
C GLN A 213 -45.08 -9.82 -31.03
N ARG A 214 -44.75 -10.93 -31.72
CA ARG A 214 -43.50 -11.67 -31.47
C ARG A 214 -42.26 -10.81 -31.72
N GLN A 215 -42.24 -9.99 -32.77
CA GLN A 215 -41.12 -9.10 -33.07
C GLN A 215 -40.93 -8.05 -31.98
N GLU A 216 -42.01 -7.47 -31.47
CA GLU A 216 -41.95 -6.47 -30.41
C GLU A 216 -41.52 -7.08 -29.06
N GLU A 217 -41.98 -8.29 -28.75
CA GLU A 217 -41.50 -9.07 -27.60
C GLU A 217 -40.01 -9.41 -27.72
N ASN A 218 -39.56 -9.83 -28.91
CA ASN A 218 -38.15 -10.09 -29.19
C ASN A 218 -37.28 -8.84 -29.06
N ARG A 219 -37.77 -7.67 -29.55
CA ARG A 219 -37.07 -6.39 -29.40
C ARG A 219 -36.89 -6.04 -27.92
N LYS A 220 -37.95 -6.15 -27.12
CA LYS A 220 -37.89 -5.93 -25.65
C LYS A 220 -36.93 -6.91 -24.97
N LEU A 221 -36.93 -8.18 -25.37
CA LEU A 221 -36.01 -9.18 -24.82
C LEU A 221 -34.56 -8.85 -25.15
N GLN A 222 -34.30 -8.34 -26.36
CA GLN A 222 -32.97 -7.93 -26.80
C GLN A 222 -32.47 -6.71 -26.04
N GLU A 223 -33.32 -5.68 -25.87
CA GLU A 223 -33.00 -4.50 -25.03
C GLU A 223 -32.65 -4.91 -23.60
N MET A 224 -33.42 -5.82 -22.98
CA MET A 224 -33.13 -6.33 -21.65
C MET A 224 -31.80 -7.09 -21.57
N LYS A 225 -31.46 -7.90 -22.58
CA LYS A 225 -30.16 -8.58 -22.69
C LYS A 225 -29.01 -7.56 -22.80
N GLU A 226 -29.17 -6.52 -23.62
CA GLU A 226 -28.17 -5.47 -23.76
C GLU A 226 -27.98 -4.68 -22.45
N GLN A 227 -29.05 -4.36 -21.74
CA GLN A 227 -28.94 -3.72 -20.43
C GLN A 227 -28.19 -4.59 -19.42
N GLN A 228 -28.44 -5.91 -19.39
CA GLN A 228 -27.67 -6.82 -18.56
C GLN A 228 -26.20 -6.86 -18.96
N ARG A 229 -25.89 -6.89 -20.25
CA ARG A 229 -24.51 -6.82 -20.76
C ARG A 229 -23.80 -5.54 -20.33
N ARG A 230 -24.44 -4.37 -20.50
CA ARG A 230 -23.89 -3.07 -20.06
C ARG A 230 -23.63 -3.04 -18.55
N LYS A 231 -24.54 -3.61 -17.75
CA LYS A 231 -24.34 -3.72 -16.29
C LYS A 231 -23.17 -4.62 -15.93
N ALA A 232 -23.01 -5.75 -16.62
CA ALA A 232 -21.88 -6.66 -16.42
C ALA A 232 -20.54 -5.99 -16.78
N GLU A 233 -20.48 -5.30 -17.93
CA GLU A 233 -19.29 -4.58 -18.40
C GLU A 233 -18.86 -3.48 -17.42
N LEU A 234 -19.81 -2.72 -16.86
CA LEU A 234 -19.52 -1.72 -15.83
C LEU A 234 -18.90 -2.34 -14.57
N LEU A 235 -19.43 -3.50 -14.15
CA LEU A 235 -18.95 -4.25 -12.99
C LEU A 235 -17.53 -4.78 -13.23
N GLU A 236 -17.27 -5.32 -14.42
CA GLU A 236 -15.96 -5.82 -14.84
C GLU A 236 -14.94 -4.67 -14.91
N LEU A 237 -15.33 -3.51 -15.44
CA LEU A 237 -14.47 -2.32 -15.47
C LEU A 237 -14.06 -1.89 -14.06
N LYS A 238 -15.01 -1.88 -13.11
CA LYS A 238 -14.75 -1.54 -11.71
C LYS A 238 -13.78 -2.53 -11.06
N GLN A 239 -14.00 -3.84 -11.27
CA GLN A 239 -13.11 -4.89 -10.78
C GLN A 239 -11.69 -4.72 -11.36
N ARG A 240 -11.59 -4.52 -12.67
CA ARG A 240 -10.30 -4.32 -13.36
C ARG A 240 -9.55 -3.08 -12.86
N GLN A 241 -10.26 -2.00 -12.52
CA GLN A 241 -9.66 -0.82 -11.90
C GLN A 241 -9.12 -1.14 -10.49
N GLU A 242 -9.89 -1.86 -9.68
CA GLU A 242 -9.47 -2.25 -8.34
C GLU A 242 -8.24 -3.17 -8.37
N GLU A 243 -8.23 -4.16 -9.25
CA GLU A 243 -7.06 -5.04 -9.46
C GLU A 243 -5.82 -4.26 -9.90
N LYS A 244 -5.97 -3.31 -10.83
CA LYS A 244 -4.88 -2.40 -11.23
C LYS A 244 -4.36 -1.59 -10.04
N MET A 245 -5.23 -1.09 -9.18
CA MET A 245 -4.84 -0.37 -7.96
C MET A 245 -4.09 -1.28 -6.98
N ARG A 246 -4.56 -2.52 -6.78
CA ARG A 246 -3.88 -3.53 -5.96
C ARG A 246 -2.49 -3.85 -6.50
N LEU A 247 -2.37 -4.06 -7.81
CA LEU A 247 -1.09 -4.34 -8.47
C LEU A 247 -0.12 -3.16 -8.35
N ARG A 248 -0.58 -1.93 -8.60
CA ARG A 248 0.22 -0.72 -8.39
C ARG A 248 0.70 -0.58 -6.95
N LYS A 249 -0.18 -0.83 -5.97
CA LYS A 249 0.20 -0.80 -4.55
C LYS A 249 1.28 -1.84 -4.24
N HIS A 250 1.14 -3.05 -4.77
CA HIS A 250 2.14 -4.10 -4.60
C HIS A 250 3.47 -3.74 -5.25
N GLN A 251 3.46 -3.20 -6.48
CA GLN A 251 4.66 -2.72 -7.16
C GLN A 251 5.34 -1.57 -6.41
N ASN A 252 4.57 -0.58 -5.94
CA ASN A 252 5.11 0.53 -5.15
C ASN A 252 5.72 0.05 -3.82
N GLU A 253 5.12 -0.96 -3.20
CA GLU A 253 5.66 -1.60 -2.00
C GLU A 253 7.00 -2.28 -2.30
N GLN A 254 7.10 -3.04 -3.40
CA GLN A 254 8.37 -3.63 -3.84
C GLN A 254 9.44 -2.56 -4.12
N GLN A 255 9.08 -1.47 -4.80
CA GLN A 255 9.99 -0.36 -5.04
C GLN A 255 10.45 0.29 -3.74
N ARG A 256 9.53 0.50 -2.78
CA ARG A 256 9.87 1.07 -1.47
C ARG A 256 10.86 0.20 -0.70
N VAL A 257 10.61 -1.11 -0.67
CA VAL A 257 11.49 -2.06 0.03
C VAL A 257 12.86 -2.14 -0.65
N ASN A 258 12.91 -2.10 -1.99
CA ASN A 258 14.15 -2.09 -2.75
C ASN A 258 14.95 -0.81 -2.49
N ASN A 259 14.31 0.36 -2.56
CA ASN A 259 14.97 1.63 -2.26
C ASN A 259 15.48 1.67 -0.82
N ALA A 260 14.68 1.22 0.16
CA ALA A 260 15.11 1.13 1.55
C ALA A 260 16.30 0.16 1.76
N PHE A 261 16.40 -0.89 0.94
CA PHE A 261 17.55 -1.78 0.91
C PHE A 261 18.80 -1.07 0.36
N LEU A 262 18.67 -0.32 -0.75
CA LEU A 262 19.77 0.46 -1.32
C LEU A 262 20.26 1.57 -0.37
N ASP A 263 19.35 2.28 0.30
CA ASP A 263 19.68 3.31 1.29
C ASP A 263 20.50 2.73 2.45
N ARG A 264 20.14 1.52 2.91
CA ARG A 264 20.92 0.79 3.92
C ARG A 264 22.33 0.48 3.41
N LEU A 265 22.47 0.02 2.17
CA LEU A 265 23.78 -0.24 1.58
C LEU A 265 24.63 1.04 1.47
N GLN A 266 24.04 2.16 1.03
CA GLN A 266 24.74 3.43 0.91
C GLN A 266 25.10 4.06 2.26
N SER A 267 24.24 3.91 3.27
CA SER A 267 24.55 4.33 4.64
C SER A 267 25.74 3.56 5.22
N ASN A 268 25.92 2.30 4.80
CA ASN A 268 27.07 1.48 5.17
C ASN A 268 28.33 1.77 4.33
N SER A 269 28.22 2.50 3.21
CA SER A 269 29.35 2.83 2.33
C SER A 269 29.90 4.25 2.49
N GLN A 270 29.28 5.10 3.33
CA GLN A 270 29.78 6.44 3.66
C GLN A 270 30.89 6.37 4.74
N PRO A 271 32.12 6.88 4.49
CA PRO A 271 33.25 6.77 5.41
C PRO A 271 33.21 7.82 6.55
N GLY A 272 32.06 7.99 7.20
CA GLY A 272 31.85 8.96 8.28
C GLY A 272 30.96 8.49 9.43
N GLY A 273 30.41 7.28 9.37
CA GLY A 273 29.63 6.69 10.45
C GLY A 273 30.54 6.02 11.47
N ILE A 274 30.54 6.55 12.69
CA ILE A 274 31.23 6.02 13.87
C ILE A 274 31.09 4.49 13.94
N TYR A 275 32.24 3.82 13.92
CA TYR A 275 32.42 2.37 14.06
C TYR A 275 31.56 1.79 15.20
N GLN A 276 30.47 1.11 14.83
CA GLN A 276 29.86 0.04 15.64
C GLN A 276 29.37 -1.07 14.72
N SER A 277 30.29 -1.89 14.21
CA SER A 277 30.05 -3.31 14.03
C SER A 277 31.37 -3.99 13.74
N GLY A 278 31.78 -4.86 14.65
CA GLY A 278 32.99 -5.66 14.51
C GLY A 278 32.92 -6.65 13.35
N CYS A 279 34.11 -7.12 13.00
CA CYS A 279 34.39 -8.28 12.17
C CYS A 279 34.04 -8.11 10.69
N LEU A 280 35.07 -7.89 9.86
CA LEU A 280 35.66 -8.97 9.06
C LEU A 280 36.97 -8.49 8.43
N GLY A 281 37.96 -9.38 8.46
CA GLY A 281 39.31 -9.13 8.00
C GLY A 281 39.38 -8.81 6.51
N ASN A 282 40.30 -7.92 6.20
CA ASN A 282 40.87 -7.69 4.88
C ASN A 282 41.46 -9.02 4.37
N MET A 283 40.75 -9.72 3.49
CA MET A 283 41.31 -10.82 2.70
C MET A 283 41.65 -10.24 1.32
N GLY A 284 42.95 -10.21 1.01
CA GLY A 284 43.43 -9.91 -0.33
C GLY A 284 42.90 -10.96 -1.31
N PHE A 285 42.21 -10.50 -2.35
CA PHE A 285 41.71 -11.35 -3.41
C PHE A 285 42.89 -11.65 -4.36
N THR A 286 43.63 -12.72 -4.10
CA THR A 286 44.48 -13.34 -5.13
C THR A 286 43.58 -14.13 -6.07
N ALA A 287 43.48 -13.64 -7.30
CA ALA A 287 42.78 -14.29 -8.39
C ALA A 287 43.59 -15.51 -8.84
N ASP A 288 43.21 -16.70 -8.39
CA ASP A 288 43.71 -17.95 -8.95
C ASP A 288 42.57 -18.72 -9.64
N SER A 289 42.75 -18.81 -10.96
CA SER A 289 42.53 -19.98 -11.80
C SER A 289 41.20 -20.74 -11.63
N TRP A 290 40.20 -20.37 -12.44
CA TRP A 290 39.17 -21.32 -12.86
C TRP A 290 39.71 -22.10 -14.07
N GLU A 291 40.38 -23.20 -13.78
CA GLU A 291 40.73 -24.19 -14.79
C GLU A 291 39.49 -25.01 -15.14
N TYR A 292 39.24 -25.12 -16.45
CA TYR A 292 38.11 -25.82 -17.05
C TYR A 292 38.23 -27.33 -16.82
N ASP A 293 37.32 -27.91 -16.04
CA ASP A 293 37.10 -29.35 -16.10
C ASP A 293 35.92 -29.68 -17.02
N TYR A 294 36.32 -30.33 -18.12
CA TYR A 294 35.51 -30.87 -19.18
C TYR A 294 34.56 -31.96 -18.68
N PHE A 295 33.34 -31.96 -19.22
CA PHE A 295 32.42 -33.09 -19.19
C PHE A 295 33.09 -34.35 -19.78
N GLN A 296 32.99 -35.46 -19.05
CA GLN A 296 33.17 -36.82 -19.56
C GLN A 296 32.00 -37.68 -19.11
#